data_AF-A0A2P8WCV5-F1
#
_entry.id   AF-A0A2P8WCV5-F1
#
_cell.length_a   1.000
_cell.length_b   1.000
_cell.length_c   1.000
_cell.angle_alpha   90.00
_cell.angle_beta   90.00
_cell.angle_gamma   90.00
#
_symmetry.space_group_name_H-M   'P 1'
#
loop_
_entity.id
_entity.type
_entity.pdbx_description
1 polymer ?
#
loop_
_entity_poly.entity_id
_entity_poly.type
_entity_poly.pdbx_seq_one_letter_code
_entity_poly.pdbx_strand_id
1 'polypeptide(L)' 'MVWTVVEDASSQDLLELSDTALVAMVLKQISRRAWLDVEEVSALYDYIGSKLVLIRDSASFRLVAE' A
#
# COMPACT_ATOMS: atom_id res chain seq x y z
N MET A 1 -9.91 -1.74 -2.68
CA MET A 1 -8.84 -2.74 -2.88
C MET A 1 -7.50 -2.25 -2.36
N VAL A 2 -6.86 -1.22 -2.96
CA VAL A 2 -5.59 -0.66 -2.43
C VAL A 2 -5.76 -0.16 -0.98
N TRP A 3 -6.72 0.73 -0.76
CA TRP A 3 -6.99 1.29 0.58
C TRP A 3 -7.38 0.23 1.61
N THR A 4 -8.16 -0.77 1.21
CA THR A 4 -8.49 -1.92 2.06
C THR A 4 -7.24 -2.69 2.51
N VAL A 5 -6.25 -2.87 1.63
CA VAL A 5 -4.97 -3.51 1.98
C VAL A 5 -4.13 -2.62 2.89
N VAL A 6 -4.16 -1.31 2.69
CA VAL A 6 -3.48 -0.32 3.53
C VAL A 6 -4.10 -0.26 4.93
N GLU A 7 -5.43 -0.32 5.03
CA GLU A 7 -6.16 -0.35 6.29
C GLU A 7 -5.92 -1.64 7.07
N ASP A 8 -5.86 -2.80 6.40
CA ASP A 8 -5.51 -4.09 7.00
C ASP A 8 -4.04 -4.19 7.44
N ALA A 9 -3.15 -3.38 6.85
CA ALA A 9 -1.72 -3.40 7.16
C ALA A 9 -1.42 -2.67 8.48
N SER A 10 -0.35 -3.12 9.15
CA SER A 10 0.18 -2.47 10.35
C SER A 10 0.63 -1.05 10.03
N SER A 11 0.20 -0.08 10.84
CA SER A 11 0.60 1.31 10.71
C SER A 11 2.12 1.48 10.82
N GLN A 12 2.78 0.70 11.69
CA GLN A 12 4.25 0.71 11.82
C GLN A 12 4.95 0.21 10.55
N ASP A 13 4.51 -0.92 9.99
CA ASP A 13 5.12 -1.46 8.77
C ASP A 13 5.01 -0.47 7.60
N LEU A 14 3.86 0.20 7.46
CA LEU A 14 3.66 1.21 6.41
C LEU A 14 4.56 2.44 6.56
N LEU A 15 5.00 2.75 7.78
CA LEU A 15 5.87 3.90 8.05
C LEU A 15 7.35 3.56 7.96
N GLU A 16 7.74 2.34 8.34
CA GLU A 16 9.13 1.89 8.32
C GLU A 16 9.61 1.43 6.94
N LEU A 17 8.69 0.96 6.08
CA LEU A 17 9.03 0.52 4.74
C LEU A 17 9.48 1.68 3.83
N SER A 18 10.53 1.43 3.05
CA SER A 18 10.92 2.31 1.94
C SER A 18 9.82 2.38 0.88
N ASP A 19 9.81 3.44 0.08
CA ASP A 19 8.80 3.68 -0.97
C ASP A 19 8.61 2.45 -1.86
N THR A 20 9.71 1.90 -2.38
CA THR A 20 9.68 0.73 -3.25
C THR A 20 9.17 -0.52 -2.53
N ALA A 21 9.56 -0.71 -1.26
CA ALA A 21 9.14 -1.85 -0.47
C ALA A 21 7.64 -1.76 -0.11
N LEU A 22 7.14 -0.56 0.17
CA LEU A 22 5.73 -0.32 0.45
C LEU A 22 4.86 -0.59 -0.78
N VAL A 23 5.24 -0.06 -1.95
CA VAL A 23 4.53 -0.36 -3.20
C VAL A 23 4.49 -1.86 -3.46
N ALA A 24 5.64 -2.54 -3.35
CA ALA A 24 5.73 -3.98 -3.57
C ALA A 24 4.88 -4.79 -2.58
N MET A 25 4.86 -4.39 -1.29
CA MET A 25 4.05 -5.04 -0.28
C MET A 25 2.55 -4.92 -0.58
N VAL A 26 2.08 -3.71 -0.88
CA VAL A 26 0.66 -3.45 -1.20
C VAL A 26 0.25 -4.22 -2.46
N LEU A 27 1.05 -4.13 -3.51
CA LEU A 27 0.80 -4.85 -4.76
C LEU A 27 0.75 -6.36 -4.56
N LYS A 28 1.68 -6.92 -3.77
CA LYS A 28 1.70 -8.35 -3.41
C LYS A 28 0.43 -8.76 -2.66
N GLN A 29 -0.02 -7.96 -1.70
CA GLN A 29 -1.27 -8.22 -0.98
C GLN A 29 -2.49 -8.20 -1.90
N ILE A 30 -2.54 -7.27 -2.86
CA ILE A 30 -3.63 -7.22 -3.86
C ILE A 30 -3.58 -8.46 -4.76
N SER A 31 -2.41 -8.84 -5.26
CA SER A 31 -2.23 -10.03 -6.11
C SER A 31 -2.60 -11.36 -5.44
N ARG A 32 -2.63 -11.39 -4.10
CA ARG A 32 -3.13 -12.55 -3.32
C ARG A 32 -4.65 -12.62 -3.28
N ARG A 33 -5.33 -11.47 -3.44
CA ARG A 33 -6.79 -11.34 -3.37
C ARG A 33 -7.44 -11.32 -4.75
N ALA A 34 -6.70 -10.91 -5.78
CA ALA A 34 -7.15 -10.82 -7.16
C ALA A 34 -6.05 -11.26 -8.13
N TRP A 35 -6.43 -11.88 -9.24
CA TRP A 35 -5.52 -12.11 -10.34
C TRP A 35 -5.35 -10.80 -11.10
N LEU A 36 -4.10 -10.38 -11.27
CA LEU A 36 -3.75 -9.15 -11.97
C LEU A 36 -2.96 -9.51 -13.22
N ASP A 37 -3.28 -8.89 -14.34
CA ASP A 37 -2.43 -8.94 -15.52
C ASP A 37 -1.25 -7.94 -15.43
N VAL A 38 -0.39 -7.95 -16.44
CA VAL A 38 0.82 -7.10 -16.46
C VAL A 38 0.47 -5.60 -16.55
N GLU A 39 -0.59 -5.22 -17.27
CA GLU A 39 -1.01 -3.81 -17.37
C GLU A 39 -1.61 -3.34 -16.05
N GLU A 40 -2.44 -4.17 -15.41
CA GLU A 40 -3.02 -3.89 -14.10
C GLU A 40 -1.94 -3.76 -13.03
N VAL A 41 -0.93 -4.63 -13.06
CA VAL A 41 0.23 -4.54 -12.15
C VAL A 41 0.97 -3.22 -12.35
N SER A 42 1.25 -2.82 -13.59
CA SER A 42 1.93 -1.55 -13.88
C SER A 42 1.11 -0.35 -13.43
N ALA A 43 -0.20 -0.34 -13.74
CA ALA A 43 -1.11 0.73 -13.34
C ALA A 43 -1.23 0.85 -11.82
N LEU A 44 -1.30 -0.29 -11.10
CA LEU A 44 -1.32 -0.31 -9.65
C LEU A 44 0.00 0.16 -9.05
N TYR A 45 1.14 -0.23 -9.63
CA TYR A 45 2.45 0.23 -9.18
C TYR A 45 2.55 1.75 -9.24
N ASP A 46 2.18 2.35 -10.37
CA ASP A 46 2.20 3.81 -10.55
C ASP A 46 1.17 4.51 -9.64
N TYR A 47 -0.02 3.93 -9.51
CA TYR A 47 -1.06 4.46 -8.63
C TYR A 47 -0.61 4.48 -7.17
N ILE A 48 -0.10 3.36 -6.64
CA ILE A 48 0.36 3.26 -5.25
C ILE A 48 1.56 4.19 -5.04
N GLY A 49 2.50 4.24 -5.99
CA GLY A 49 3.63 5.16 -5.99
C GLY A 49 3.19 6.62 -5.86
N SER A 50 2.16 7.05 -6.61
CA SER A 50 1.60 8.40 -6.54
C SER A 50 0.87 8.72 -5.22
N LYS A 51 0.55 7.69 -4.43
CA LYS A 51 -0.22 7.80 -3.18
C LYS A 51 0.59 7.49 -1.93
N LEU A 52 1.90 7.27 -2.06
CA LEU A 52 2.79 6.96 -0.93
C LEU A 52 2.67 7.94 0.23
N VAL A 53 2.64 9.24 -0.06
CA VAL A 53 2.48 10.29 0.95
C VAL A 53 1.16 10.12 1.70
N LEU A 54 0.06 9.87 0.99
CA LEU A 54 -1.26 9.71 1.59
C LEU A 54 -1.39 8.40 2.38
N ILE A 55 -0.73 7.33 1.93
CA ILE A 55 -0.67 6.05 2.65
C ILE A 55 0.05 6.24 3.98
N ARG A 56 1.19 6.94 3.99
CA ARG A 56 1.94 7.24 5.22
C ARG A 56 1.21 8.20 6.13
N ASP A 57 0.54 9.20 5.60
CA ASP A 57 -0.28 10.12 6.38
C ASP A 57 -1.42 9.37 7.09
N SER A 58 -2.13 8.51 6.37
CA SER A 58 -3.17 7.64 6.92
C SER A 58 -2.62 6.68 8.00
N ALA A 59 -1.48 6.04 7.76
CA ALA A 59 -0.82 5.18 8.74
C ALA A 59 -0.39 5.96 10.00
N SER A 60 0.13 7.18 9.83
CA SER A 60 0.54 8.05 10.94
C SER A 60 -0.65 8.45 11.79
N PHE A 61 -1.77 8.81 11.16
CA PHE A 61 -3.01 9.16 11.85
C PHE A 61 -3.55 7.97 12.68
N ARG A 62 -3.50 6.77 12.11
CA ARG A 62 -3.93 5.54 12.80
C ARG A 62 -3.05 5.21 14.00
N LEU A 63 -1.72 5.30 13.84
CA LEU A 63 -0.78 5.01 14.91
C LEU A 63 -0.97 5.93 16.14
N VAL A 64 -1.41 7.18 15.91
CA VAL A 64 -1.71 8.14 16.99
C VAL A 64 -3.07 7.87 17.66
N ALA A 65 -3.98 7.19 16.95
CA ALA A 65 -5.32 6.87 17.45
C ALA A 65 -5.43 5.49 18.13
N GLU A 66 -4.39 4.65 18.01
CA GLU A 66 -4.22 3.36 18.72
C GLU A 66 -3.74 3.57 20.17
#